data_AF-A0A942NCJ3-F1
#
_entry.id   AF-A0A942NCJ3-F1
#
_cell.length_a   1.000
_cell.length_b   1.000
_cell.length_c   1.000
_cell.angle_alpha   90.00
_cell.angle_beta   90.00
_cell.angle_gamma   90.00
#
_symmetry.space_group_name_H-M   'P 1'
#
loop_
_entity.id
_entity.type
_entity.pdbx_description
1 polymer ?
#
loop_
_entity_poly.entity_id
_entity_poly.type
_entity_poly.pdbx_seq_one_letter_code
_entity_poly.pdbx_strand_id
1 'polypeptide(L)'
;MLTIDVIRKSMKGMKAIVVALNEHSLRFNGDNSIKLEKSNKGNIKSQEGKLFDAFNDYVERYFSSEERLALYKLYEKAHRICENPTYRGYKVELPEIKPILWQILDFIKPERFADFIHNSRHLVIPPELNVAASKGYYPAETTITEEHYVHLVKTTLIVRVIYPIIFSLTFRYAGFMNMSFAEFVCGDLIKDNPHIVNTEGWRKLVLYVDYSFKKRGEPLKVDGVGSMEYFVEHVLYNTVFTRLCCAIIPETEEGKNLATAINAAVRQHESSGSKWRRKDDGYEGEEEKRSLYERYQAKEAVKSTDEEVEAEFFSMGLMDECDNERHTDRFTIPCMALGIKQPDLVEKIYDNIPPNWEFDLAPHNLKLLQMVFKGDISIMIYWAANYTQLMSAISLAQVRLAEWGYEYLPSIVGAIHDPNGMRSIADILKLTSGDKDYLESICDVQSRNDEGRSFNEAIEDATDFLEGLAAGQWKSNLEYGVLNEREIYDRVERGALFEIEIEPKIREEFMRLVRQISE
;
A
#
# COMPACT_ATOMS: atom_id res chain seq x y z
N MET A 1 -16.91 38.69 -12.31
CA MET A 1 -16.91 38.06 -10.98
C MET A 1 -15.76 37.06 -10.92
N LEU A 2 -15.06 36.93 -9.79
CA LEU A 2 -14.05 35.86 -9.60
C LEU A 2 -14.80 34.62 -9.11
N THR A 3 -14.67 33.50 -9.83
CA THR A 3 -15.35 32.23 -9.52
C THR A 3 -14.40 31.07 -9.72
N ILE A 4 -14.51 30.06 -8.86
CA ILE A 4 -13.88 28.76 -9.06
C ILE A 4 -14.96 27.72 -9.27
N ASP A 5 -14.86 26.93 -10.35
CA ASP A 5 -15.84 25.92 -10.71
C ASP A 5 -15.17 24.62 -11.18
N VAL A 6 -15.91 23.52 -11.13
CA VAL A 6 -15.44 22.18 -11.52
C VAL A 6 -16.00 21.82 -12.88
N ILE A 7 -15.13 21.46 -13.82
CA ILE A 7 -15.51 20.78 -15.07
C ILE A 7 -15.54 19.28 -14.79
N ARG A 8 -16.70 18.67 -15.01
CA ARG A 8 -16.92 17.23 -14.81
C ARG A 8 -16.71 16.44 -16.11
N LYS A 9 -16.14 15.23 -16.00
CA LYS A 9 -16.13 14.22 -17.10
C LYS A 9 -17.24 13.18 -16.96
N SER A 10 -17.77 13.00 -15.74
CA SER A 10 -18.90 12.11 -15.46
C SER A 10 -19.68 12.63 -14.26
N MET A 11 -20.76 11.94 -13.85
CA MET A 11 -21.54 12.36 -12.67
C MET A 11 -20.64 12.60 -11.45
N LYS A 12 -19.69 11.69 -11.17
CA LYS A 12 -18.77 11.82 -10.03
C LYS A 12 -17.35 12.22 -10.41
N GLY A 13 -16.99 12.26 -11.69
CA GLY A 13 -15.61 12.49 -12.14
C GLY A 13 -15.33 13.96 -12.46
N MET A 14 -14.26 14.51 -11.89
CA MET A 14 -13.69 15.82 -12.22
C MET A 14 -12.65 15.68 -13.31
N LYS A 15 -12.58 16.68 -14.20
CA LYS A 15 -11.61 16.75 -15.31
C LYS A 15 -10.75 18.01 -15.25
N ALA A 16 -11.30 19.09 -14.73
CA ALA A 16 -10.58 20.32 -14.55
C ALA A 16 -11.23 21.17 -13.48
N ILE A 17 -10.47 22.09 -12.90
CA ILE A 17 -10.96 23.17 -12.08
C ILE A 17 -10.68 24.47 -12.82
N VAL A 18 -11.69 25.32 -12.96
CA VAL A 18 -11.59 26.59 -13.68
C VAL A 18 -11.64 27.71 -12.68
N VAL A 19 -10.62 28.57 -12.70
CA VAL A 19 -10.63 29.86 -12.01
C VAL A 19 -10.93 30.92 -13.06
N ALA A 20 -12.07 31.59 -12.97
CA ALA A 20 -12.52 32.57 -13.94
C ALA A 20 -12.65 33.96 -13.31
N LEU A 21 -12.24 34.99 -14.05
CA LEU A 21 -12.48 36.39 -13.74
C LEU A 21 -13.04 37.08 -14.97
N ASN A 22 -14.34 37.34 -14.97
CA ASN A 22 -15.07 37.90 -16.12
C ASN A 22 -14.91 36.98 -17.35
N GLU A 23 -14.32 37.47 -18.44
CA GLU A 23 -14.09 36.69 -19.68
C GLU A 23 -12.80 35.86 -19.65
N HIS A 24 -11.93 36.07 -18.66
CA HIS A 24 -10.68 35.32 -18.54
C HIS A 24 -10.89 34.07 -17.71
N SER A 25 -10.37 32.94 -18.17
CA SER A 25 -10.43 31.67 -17.45
C SER A 25 -9.08 30.95 -17.46
N LEU A 26 -8.69 30.44 -16.29
CA LEU A 26 -7.53 29.58 -16.09
C LEU A 26 -8.05 28.17 -15.83
N ARG A 27 -7.65 27.24 -16.68
CA ARG A 27 -8.05 25.84 -16.56
C ARG A 27 -6.91 25.02 -15.98
N PHE A 28 -7.12 24.50 -14.78
CA PHE A 28 -6.24 23.55 -14.11
C PHE A 28 -6.72 22.13 -14.41
N ASN A 29 -5.98 21.38 -15.22
CA ASN A 29 -6.36 20.04 -15.66
C ASN A 29 -6.05 19.01 -14.59
N GLY A 30 -6.92 18.00 -14.42
CA GLY A 30 -6.63 16.92 -13.49
C GLY A 30 -7.66 15.81 -13.54
N ASP A 31 -7.53 14.85 -12.62
CA ASP A 31 -8.46 13.74 -12.51
C ASP A 31 -8.69 13.36 -11.04
N ASN A 32 -9.95 13.45 -10.60
CA ASN A 32 -10.35 12.97 -9.28
C ASN A 32 -11.87 12.75 -9.24
N SER A 33 -12.38 12.18 -8.16
CA SER A 33 -13.82 11.93 -7.98
C SER A 33 -14.42 12.77 -6.86
N ILE A 34 -15.56 13.38 -7.15
CA ILE A 34 -16.39 14.13 -6.20
C ILE A 34 -16.95 13.14 -5.18
N LYS A 35 -16.77 13.48 -3.91
CA LYS A 35 -17.16 12.66 -2.77
C LYS A 35 -18.39 13.22 -2.09
N LEU A 36 -19.08 12.33 -1.39
CA LEU A 36 -20.31 12.57 -0.63
C LEU A 36 -21.53 13.01 -1.47
N GLU A 37 -21.37 13.26 -2.77
CA GLU A 37 -22.49 13.59 -3.64
C GLU A 37 -23.67 12.61 -3.59
N LYS A 38 -24.88 13.20 -3.57
CA LYS A 38 -26.15 12.50 -3.47
C LYS A 38 -26.30 11.42 -4.54
N SER A 39 -26.78 10.25 -4.12
CA SER A 39 -27.16 9.19 -5.07
C SER A 39 -28.47 9.54 -5.79
N ASN A 40 -28.38 10.15 -6.97
CA ASN A 40 -29.56 10.47 -7.77
C ASN A 40 -30.17 9.18 -8.35
N LYS A 41 -31.14 8.58 -7.64
CA LYS A 41 -32.01 7.50 -8.14
C LYS A 41 -33.13 8.00 -9.09
N GLY A 42 -33.01 9.20 -9.66
CA GLY A 42 -34.02 9.76 -10.55
C GLY A 42 -33.46 10.79 -11.54
N ASN A 43 -34.04 10.80 -12.74
CA ASN A 43 -33.77 11.76 -13.81
C ASN A 43 -34.10 13.19 -13.38
N ILE A 44 -33.16 13.89 -12.73
CA ILE A 44 -33.21 15.36 -12.62
C ILE A 44 -31.79 15.92 -12.76
N LYS A 45 -31.62 16.77 -13.78
CA LYS A 45 -30.42 17.58 -14.09
C LYS A 45 -30.11 18.66 -13.02
N SER A 46 -30.47 18.49 -11.75
CA SER A 46 -30.43 19.60 -10.77
C SER A 46 -29.74 19.20 -9.47
N GLN A 47 -28.41 19.20 -9.50
CA GLN A 47 -27.53 19.80 -8.49
C GLN A 47 -26.12 19.33 -8.86
N GLU A 48 -25.47 20.05 -9.77
CA GLU A 48 -24.03 19.93 -9.90
C GLU A 48 -23.44 20.26 -8.53
N GLY A 49 -22.87 19.29 -7.84
CA GLY A 49 -22.15 19.52 -6.59
C GLY A 49 -21.13 20.65 -6.72
N LYS A 50 -21.31 21.68 -5.91
CA LYS A 50 -20.57 22.94 -5.98
C LYS A 50 -19.48 22.99 -4.91
N LEU A 51 -18.30 22.48 -5.24
CA LEU A 51 -17.21 22.36 -4.27
C LEU A 51 -16.72 23.73 -3.75
N PHE A 52 -16.81 24.78 -4.56
CA PHE A 52 -16.19 26.08 -4.27
C PHE A 52 -17.20 27.18 -3.87
N ASP A 53 -18.47 26.84 -3.67
CA ASP A 53 -19.53 27.82 -3.36
C ASP A 53 -19.22 28.67 -2.12
N ALA A 54 -18.68 28.06 -1.07
CA ALA A 54 -18.28 28.79 0.13
C ALA A 54 -17.22 29.87 -0.17
N PHE A 55 -16.24 29.54 -1.01
CA PHE A 55 -15.20 30.47 -1.40
C PHE A 55 -15.73 31.55 -2.35
N ASN A 56 -16.54 31.17 -3.34
CA ASN A 56 -17.16 32.09 -4.28
C ASN A 56 -18.07 33.10 -3.55
N ASP A 57 -18.92 32.64 -2.63
CA ASP A 57 -19.78 33.50 -1.80
C ASP A 57 -18.95 34.45 -0.91
N TYR A 58 -17.82 33.98 -0.37
CA TYR A 58 -16.93 34.81 0.45
C TYR A 58 -16.26 35.92 -0.38
N VAL A 59 -15.68 35.58 -1.52
CA VAL A 59 -15.04 36.54 -2.43
C VAL A 59 -16.07 37.54 -2.96
N GLU A 60 -17.29 37.09 -3.27
CA GLU A 60 -18.36 37.97 -3.73
C GLU A 60 -18.74 39.01 -2.68
N ARG A 61 -18.80 38.61 -1.39
CA ARG A 61 -19.23 39.49 -0.30
C ARG A 61 -18.15 40.43 0.21
N TYR A 62 -16.91 39.96 0.29
CA TYR A 62 -15.87 40.67 1.05
C TYR A 62 -14.77 41.29 0.20
N PHE A 63 -14.64 40.90 -1.08
CA PHE A 63 -13.54 41.37 -1.93
C PHE A 63 -14.03 42.42 -2.90
N SER A 64 -13.30 43.52 -2.97
CA SER A 64 -13.40 44.51 -4.03
C SER A 64 -12.97 43.95 -5.39
N SER A 65 -13.31 44.67 -6.47
CA SER A 65 -12.87 44.30 -7.82
C SER A 65 -11.33 44.24 -7.96
N GLU A 66 -10.62 45.13 -7.25
CA GLU A 66 -9.15 45.14 -7.25
C GLU A 66 -8.58 43.92 -6.53
N GLU A 67 -9.15 43.54 -5.39
CA GLU A 67 -8.73 42.36 -4.64
C GLU A 67 -9.00 41.06 -5.41
N ARG A 68 -10.15 40.97 -6.11
CA ARG A 68 -10.47 39.86 -7.00
C ARG A 68 -9.45 39.72 -8.14
N LEU A 69 -9.03 40.84 -8.73
CA LEU A 69 -8.01 40.85 -9.77
C LEU A 69 -6.64 40.46 -9.22
N ALA A 70 -6.26 40.96 -8.05
CA ALA A 70 -5.01 40.61 -7.40
C ALA A 70 -4.93 39.12 -7.08
N LEU A 71 -6.01 38.55 -6.53
CA LEU A 71 -6.12 37.12 -6.27
C LEU A 71 -6.08 36.29 -7.57
N TYR A 72 -6.79 36.72 -8.61
CA TYR A 72 -6.73 36.05 -9.93
C TYR A 72 -5.30 36.02 -10.50
N LYS A 73 -4.53 37.10 -10.35
CA LYS A 73 -3.12 37.15 -10.80
C LYS A 73 -2.23 36.17 -10.05
N LEU A 74 -2.54 35.82 -8.79
CA LEU A 74 -1.82 34.76 -8.08
C LEU A 74 -2.11 33.39 -8.68
N TYR A 75 -3.38 33.09 -8.99
CA TYR A 75 -3.73 31.87 -9.73
C TYR A 75 -3.10 31.85 -11.11
N GLU A 76 -3.03 32.98 -11.81
CA GLU A 76 -2.38 33.08 -13.13
C GLU A 76 -0.89 32.74 -13.04
N LYS A 77 -0.18 33.24 -12.02
CA LYS A 77 1.23 32.89 -11.78
C LYS A 77 1.40 31.39 -11.53
N ALA A 78 0.55 30.80 -10.69
CA ALA A 78 0.59 29.36 -10.43
C ALA A 78 0.26 28.54 -11.68
N HIS A 79 -0.74 28.95 -12.45
CA HIS A 79 -1.19 28.30 -13.67
C HIS A 79 -0.05 28.14 -14.69
N ARG A 80 0.75 29.20 -14.90
CA ARG A 80 1.93 29.17 -15.79
C ARG A 80 2.96 28.10 -15.42
N ILE A 81 3.03 27.71 -14.14
CA ILE A 81 3.94 26.67 -13.67
C ILE A 81 3.27 25.30 -13.74
N CYS A 82 2.02 25.19 -13.30
CA CYS A 82 1.28 23.92 -13.19
C CYS A 82 0.92 23.32 -14.55
N GLU A 83 0.52 24.18 -15.51
CA GLU A 83 0.14 23.77 -16.86
C GLU A 83 1.28 23.97 -17.87
N ASN A 84 2.52 24.11 -17.38
CA ASN A 84 3.68 24.14 -18.26
C ASN A 84 3.83 22.77 -18.96
N PRO A 85 3.91 22.72 -20.30
CA PRO A 85 4.05 21.47 -21.05
C PRO A 85 5.37 20.75 -20.77
N THR A 86 6.39 21.47 -20.30
CA THR A 86 7.70 20.89 -20.00
C THR A 86 7.82 20.66 -18.49
N TYR A 87 7.93 19.40 -18.09
CA TYR A 87 8.21 19.03 -16.70
C TYR A 87 9.67 19.34 -16.34
N ARG A 88 9.88 20.22 -15.36
CA ARG A 88 11.22 20.64 -14.90
C ARG A 88 11.73 19.88 -13.67
N GLY A 89 10.94 18.94 -13.16
CA GLY A 89 11.20 18.23 -11.90
C GLY A 89 10.52 18.87 -10.70
N TYR A 90 9.87 18.07 -9.85
CA TYR A 90 9.15 18.56 -8.66
C TYR A 90 10.05 19.34 -7.69
N LYS A 91 11.34 18.99 -7.59
CA LYS A 91 12.33 19.70 -6.75
C LYS A 91 12.59 21.14 -7.20
N VAL A 92 12.29 21.48 -8.46
CA VAL A 92 12.44 22.84 -9.02
C VAL A 92 11.11 23.58 -8.98
N GLU A 93 10.03 22.91 -9.34
CA GLU A 93 8.71 23.55 -9.47
C GLU A 93 8.03 23.82 -8.13
N LEU A 94 8.13 22.91 -7.14
CA LEU A 94 7.50 23.11 -5.83
C LEU A 94 8.05 24.35 -5.08
N PRO A 95 9.36 24.63 -5.05
CA PRO A 95 9.88 25.87 -4.48
C PRO A 95 9.38 27.15 -5.16
N GLU A 96 9.08 27.12 -6.47
CA GLU A 96 8.49 28.26 -7.18
C GLU A 96 6.99 28.44 -6.85
N ILE A 97 6.28 27.33 -6.64
CA ILE A 97 4.83 27.31 -6.41
C ILE A 97 4.47 27.59 -4.95
N LYS A 98 5.24 27.05 -3.98
CA LYS A 98 4.97 27.15 -2.55
C LYS A 98 4.75 28.61 -2.08
N PRO A 99 5.57 29.61 -2.45
CA PRO A 99 5.34 31.00 -2.09
C PRO A 99 4.05 31.59 -2.65
N ILE A 100 3.59 31.11 -3.82
CA ILE A 100 2.35 31.59 -4.45
C ILE A 100 1.14 31.08 -3.68
N LEU A 101 1.11 29.81 -3.28
CA LEU A 101 0.02 29.29 -2.44
C LEU A 101 -0.06 30.02 -1.10
N TRP A 102 1.10 30.30 -0.50
CA TRP A 102 1.16 31.01 0.77
C TRP A 102 0.60 32.42 0.63
N GLN A 103 0.97 33.13 -0.45
CA GLN A 103 0.38 34.43 -0.78
C GLN A 103 -1.14 34.35 -1.00
N ILE A 104 -1.66 33.30 -1.62
CA ILE A 104 -3.11 33.11 -1.78
C ILE A 104 -3.78 32.98 -0.41
N LEU A 105 -3.19 32.18 0.49
CA LEU A 105 -3.71 31.98 1.85
C LEU A 105 -3.62 33.27 2.70
N ASP A 106 -2.50 33.98 2.64
CA ASP A 106 -2.34 35.30 3.24
C ASP A 106 -3.41 36.27 2.76
N PHE A 107 -3.70 36.25 1.46
CA PHE A 107 -4.66 37.14 0.83
C PHE A 107 -6.09 36.88 1.31
N ILE A 108 -6.50 35.60 1.45
CA ILE A 108 -7.85 35.27 1.92
C ILE A 108 -8.08 35.52 3.40
N LYS A 109 -7.01 35.62 4.19
CA LYS A 109 -7.02 35.73 5.65
C LYS A 109 -7.84 34.59 6.26
N PRO A 110 -7.23 33.40 6.48
CA PRO A 110 -7.96 32.17 6.81
C PRO A 110 -8.86 32.29 8.03
N GLU A 111 -8.47 33.10 9.02
CA GLU A 111 -9.29 33.40 10.20
C GLU A 111 -10.62 34.06 9.82
N ARG A 112 -10.58 35.09 8.96
CA ARG A 112 -11.80 35.76 8.47
C ARG A 112 -12.66 34.84 7.63
N PHE A 113 -12.03 33.99 6.82
CA PHE A 113 -12.76 33.01 6.03
C PHE A 113 -13.40 31.92 6.92
N ALA A 114 -12.71 31.48 7.96
CA ALA A 114 -13.24 30.55 8.96
C ALA A 114 -14.44 31.14 9.72
N ASP A 115 -14.38 32.42 10.07
CA ASP A 115 -15.50 33.15 10.69
C ASP A 115 -16.70 33.27 9.74
N PHE A 116 -16.44 33.55 8.46
CA PHE A 116 -17.49 33.55 7.44
C PHE A 116 -18.14 32.17 7.33
N ILE A 117 -17.35 31.10 7.24
CA ILE A 117 -17.84 29.71 7.15
C ILE A 117 -18.75 29.41 8.34
N HIS A 118 -18.32 29.75 9.55
CA HIS A 118 -19.04 29.49 10.79
C HIS A 118 -20.45 30.10 10.80
N ASN A 119 -20.59 31.29 10.21
CA ASN A 119 -21.85 32.05 10.18
C ASN A 119 -22.62 31.88 8.87
N SER A 120 -22.19 30.95 8.00
CA SER A 120 -22.78 30.75 6.67
C SER A 120 -23.59 29.46 6.59
N ARG A 121 -24.42 29.35 5.55
CA ARG A 121 -25.11 28.10 5.16
C ARG A 121 -24.16 26.96 4.80
N HIS A 122 -22.86 27.23 4.65
CA HIS A 122 -21.87 26.26 4.21
C HIS A 122 -21.41 25.32 5.34
N LEU A 123 -21.83 25.59 6.57
CA LEU A 123 -21.58 24.75 7.73
C LEU A 123 -22.91 24.24 8.29
N VAL A 124 -23.15 22.94 8.15
CA VAL A 124 -24.27 22.24 8.80
C VAL A 124 -23.69 21.03 9.53
N ILE A 125 -23.97 20.93 10.83
CA ILE A 125 -23.54 19.82 11.66
C ILE A 125 -24.53 18.66 11.44
N PRO A 126 -24.07 17.47 11.01
CA PRO A 126 -24.95 16.33 10.82
C PRO A 126 -25.64 15.92 12.13
N PRO A 127 -26.96 15.66 12.12
CA PRO A 127 -27.69 15.26 13.33
C PRO A 127 -27.21 13.90 13.89
N GLU A 128 -26.71 13.03 13.02
CA GLU A 128 -26.24 11.68 13.37
C GLU A 128 -24.78 11.63 13.86
N LEU A 129 -24.08 12.75 13.93
CA LEU A 129 -22.69 12.78 14.44
C LEU A 129 -22.62 12.17 15.87
N ASN A 130 -23.69 12.38 16.65
CA ASN A 130 -23.87 11.85 17.99
C ASN A 130 -24.21 10.33 18.02
N VAL A 131 -24.76 9.78 16.94
CA VAL A 131 -25.15 8.36 16.87
C VAL A 131 -23.94 7.46 16.66
N ALA A 132 -22.92 7.92 15.94
CA ALA A 132 -21.64 7.20 15.77
C ALA A 132 -20.88 7.04 17.10
N ALA A 133 -21.02 7.97 18.04
CA ALA A 133 -20.43 7.91 19.38
C ALA A 133 -21.13 6.93 20.33
N SER A 134 -22.40 6.56 20.05
CA SER A 134 -23.25 5.80 20.98
C SER A 134 -23.10 4.27 20.94
N LYS A 135 -22.25 3.72 20.07
CA LYS A 135 -22.13 2.26 19.84
C LYS A 135 -20.86 1.59 20.38
N GLY A 136 -20.04 2.28 21.18
CA GLY A 136 -18.87 1.70 21.85
C GLY A 136 -17.95 2.76 22.48
N TYR A 137 -17.05 2.35 23.39
CA TYR A 137 -15.99 3.22 23.92
C TYR A 137 -14.98 3.54 22.79
N TYR A 138 -15.15 4.69 22.13
CA TYR A 138 -14.18 5.21 21.17
C TYR A 138 -13.15 6.11 21.86
N PRO A 139 -11.85 5.99 21.55
CA PRO A 139 -10.81 6.89 22.05
C PRO A 139 -11.10 8.36 21.68
N ALA A 140 -10.77 9.30 22.56
CA ALA A 140 -11.03 10.73 22.33
C ALA A 140 -10.33 11.25 21.05
N GLU A 141 -9.17 10.66 20.73
CA GLU A 141 -8.32 10.98 19.59
C GLU A 141 -9.01 10.70 18.25
N THR A 142 -9.79 9.62 18.15
CA THR A 142 -10.55 9.25 16.93
C THR A 142 -12.01 9.70 16.97
N THR A 143 -12.50 10.15 18.12
CA THR A 143 -13.87 10.67 18.25
C THR A 143 -13.98 12.09 17.70
N ILE A 144 -14.85 12.30 16.70
CA ILE A 144 -15.14 13.63 16.13
C ILE A 144 -16.43 14.16 16.77
N THR A 145 -16.30 15.19 17.61
CA THR A 145 -17.42 15.92 18.23
C THR A 145 -17.97 16.95 17.26
N GLU A 146 -19.10 17.56 17.59
CA GLU A 146 -19.68 18.67 16.82
C GLU A 146 -18.68 19.83 16.64
N GLU A 147 -17.96 20.20 17.69
CA GLU A 147 -16.90 21.22 17.65
C GLU A 147 -15.75 20.80 16.73
N HIS A 148 -15.24 19.58 16.88
CA HIS A 148 -14.20 19.04 15.99
C HIS A 148 -14.66 19.05 14.52
N TYR A 149 -15.92 18.71 14.25
CA TYR A 149 -16.50 18.71 12.91
C TYR A 149 -16.50 20.11 12.29
N VAL A 150 -16.92 21.12 13.07
CA VAL A 150 -16.88 22.53 12.64
C VAL A 150 -15.46 22.94 12.24
N HIS A 151 -14.46 22.59 13.04
CA HIS A 151 -13.07 22.91 12.73
C HIS A 151 -12.55 22.14 11.51
N LEU A 152 -12.92 20.88 11.33
CA LEU A 152 -12.57 20.08 10.14
C LEU A 152 -13.17 20.67 8.86
N VAL A 153 -14.43 21.14 8.90
CA VAL A 153 -15.05 21.85 7.77
C VAL A 153 -14.29 23.12 7.44
N LYS A 154 -13.97 23.95 8.44
CA LYS A 154 -13.19 25.19 8.26
C LYS A 154 -11.85 24.91 7.60
N THR A 155 -11.06 23.98 8.15
CA THR A 155 -9.76 23.59 7.57
C THR A 155 -9.91 23.08 6.14
N THR A 156 -10.91 22.22 5.88
CA THR A 156 -11.15 21.68 4.54
C THR A 156 -11.43 22.78 3.51
N LEU A 157 -12.28 23.74 3.84
CA LEU A 157 -12.63 24.85 2.94
C LEU A 157 -11.47 25.83 2.76
N ILE A 158 -10.65 26.05 3.79
CA ILE A 158 -9.40 26.84 3.68
C ILE A 158 -8.44 26.19 2.69
N VAL A 159 -8.14 24.89 2.85
CA VAL A 159 -7.26 24.15 1.92
C VAL A 159 -7.87 24.10 0.51
N ARG A 160 -9.19 24.04 0.40
CA ARG A 160 -9.89 24.02 -0.89
C ARG A 160 -9.57 25.25 -1.74
N VAL A 161 -9.28 26.41 -1.16
CA VAL A 161 -8.90 27.62 -1.91
C VAL A 161 -7.70 27.35 -2.82
N ILE A 162 -6.66 26.68 -2.32
CA ILE A 162 -5.43 26.36 -3.07
C ILE A 162 -5.53 25.05 -3.86
N TYR A 163 -6.65 24.32 -3.75
CA TYR A 163 -6.84 23.03 -4.40
C TYR A 163 -6.78 23.04 -5.93
N PRO A 164 -7.17 24.09 -6.69
CA PRO A 164 -6.99 24.09 -8.15
C PRO A 164 -5.53 23.81 -8.56
N ILE A 165 -4.59 24.37 -7.80
CA ILE A 165 -3.15 24.23 -8.04
C ILE A 165 -2.69 22.81 -7.70
N ILE A 166 -3.06 22.33 -6.50
CA ILE A 166 -2.71 20.98 -6.04
C ILE A 166 -3.30 19.92 -6.99
N PHE A 167 -4.57 20.05 -7.35
CA PHE A 167 -5.28 19.14 -8.26
C PHE A 167 -4.54 18.99 -9.60
N SER A 168 -4.06 20.10 -10.19
CA SER A 168 -3.30 20.06 -11.43
C SER A 168 -1.91 19.45 -11.27
N LEU A 169 -1.18 19.83 -10.22
CA LEU A 169 0.15 19.28 -9.96
C LEU A 169 0.12 17.80 -9.65
N THR A 170 -0.81 17.33 -8.82
CA THR A 170 -0.95 15.92 -8.48
C THR A 170 -1.20 15.10 -9.75
N PHE A 171 -2.12 15.54 -10.62
CA PHE A 171 -2.37 14.85 -11.89
C PHE A 171 -1.17 14.87 -12.83
N ARG A 172 -0.51 16.03 -12.99
CA ARG A 172 0.68 16.14 -13.84
C ARG A 172 1.82 15.26 -13.33
N TYR A 173 2.07 15.28 -12.03
CA TYR A 173 3.13 14.48 -11.40
C TYR A 173 2.82 13.00 -11.47
N ALA A 174 1.56 12.59 -11.30
CA ALA A 174 1.13 11.21 -11.50
C ALA A 174 1.38 10.68 -12.92
N GLY A 175 1.57 11.55 -13.93
CA GLY A 175 2.01 11.15 -15.26
C GLY A 175 3.50 10.72 -15.33
N PHE A 176 4.31 11.11 -14.34
CA PHE A 176 5.75 10.82 -14.25
C PHE A 176 6.12 9.94 -13.05
N MET A 177 5.26 9.85 -12.04
CA MET A 177 5.42 9.04 -10.83
C MET A 177 4.09 8.36 -10.48
N ASN A 178 4.07 7.40 -9.56
CA ASN A 178 2.80 6.82 -9.10
C ASN A 178 1.89 7.91 -8.46
N MET A 179 0.57 7.84 -8.69
CA MET A 179 -0.43 8.78 -8.14
C MET A 179 -0.31 8.94 -6.61
N SER A 180 -0.09 7.83 -5.89
CA SER A 180 0.11 7.85 -4.43
C SER A 180 1.33 8.69 -4.03
N PHE A 181 2.43 8.58 -4.79
CA PHE A 181 3.63 9.37 -4.56
C PHE A 181 3.44 10.85 -4.95
N ALA A 182 2.65 11.13 -5.97
CA ALA A 182 2.35 12.50 -6.40
C ALA A 182 1.61 13.31 -5.32
N GLU A 183 0.70 12.68 -4.56
CA GLU A 183 -0.01 13.31 -3.45
C GLU A 183 0.92 13.63 -2.28
N PHE A 184 1.79 12.68 -1.93
CA PHE A 184 2.83 12.90 -0.92
C PHE A 184 3.75 14.07 -1.30
N VAL A 185 4.26 14.09 -2.53
CA VAL A 185 5.11 15.16 -3.05
C VAL A 185 4.38 16.52 -3.05
N CYS A 186 3.10 16.56 -3.43
CA CYS A 186 2.31 17.79 -3.37
C CYS A 186 2.00 18.24 -1.92
N GLY A 187 2.06 17.32 -0.95
CA GLY A 187 1.93 17.61 0.48
C GLY A 187 2.95 18.64 0.99
N ASP A 188 4.16 18.68 0.40
CA ASP A 188 5.22 19.65 0.72
C ASP A 188 4.79 21.12 0.55
N LEU A 189 3.75 21.37 -0.23
CA LEU A 189 3.17 22.71 -0.42
C LEU A 189 2.44 23.22 0.83
N ILE A 190 1.84 22.31 1.60
CA ILE A 190 0.98 22.64 2.75
C ILE A 190 1.56 22.26 4.10
N LYS A 191 2.53 21.33 4.14
CA LYS A 191 3.04 20.73 5.38
C LYS A 191 3.63 21.72 6.40
N ASP A 192 4.19 22.84 5.91
CA ASP A 192 4.80 23.88 6.75
C ASP A 192 3.98 25.18 6.76
N ASN A 193 2.78 25.19 6.15
CA ASN A 193 2.03 26.43 6.02
C ASN A 193 1.27 26.75 7.33
N PRO A 194 1.61 27.85 8.04
CA PRO A 194 1.02 28.18 9.33
C PRO A 194 -0.49 28.41 9.27
N HIS A 195 -1.01 28.85 8.13
CA HIS A 195 -2.45 29.06 7.92
C HIS A 195 -3.28 27.78 7.91
N ILE A 196 -2.63 26.63 7.68
CA ILE A 196 -3.25 25.32 7.66
C ILE A 196 -2.91 24.57 8.94
N VAL A 197 -1.61 24.43 9.25
CA VAL A 197 -1.16 23.55 10.32
C VAL A 197 -1.55 24.01 11.73
N ASN A 198 -1.78 25.31 11.91
CA ASN A 198 -2.21 25.87 13.19
C ASN A 198 -3.74 25.78 13.40
N THR A 199 -4.50 25.34 12.40
CA THR A 199 -5.94 25.18 12.56
C THR A 199 -6.27 23.97 13.45
N GLU A 200 -7.27 24.11 14.33
CA GLU A 200 -7.72 22.99 15.17
C GLU A 200 -8.19 21.78 14.36
N GLY A 201 -8.78 22.01 13.18
CA GLY A 201 -9.19 20.94 12.28
C GLY A 201 -8.00 20.15 11.75
N TRP A 202 -6.88 20.80 11.45
CA TRP A 202 -5.65 20.13 11.06
C TRP A 202 -5.09 19.29 12.19
N ARG A 203 -4.95 19.85 13.40
CA ARG A 203 -4.49 19.12 14.59
C ARG A 203 -5.34 17.90 14.88
N LYS A 204 -6.67 18.05 14.78
CA LYS A 204 -7.60 16.93 14.97
C LYS A 204 -7.44 15.86 13.89
N LEU A 205 -7.24 16.25 12.63
CA LEU A 205 -7.02 15.30 11.54
C LEU A 205 -5.70 14.54 11.72
N VAL A 206 -4.61 15.24 12.04
CA VAL A 206 -3.31 14.61 12.35
C VAL A 206 -3.46 13.64 13.52
N LEU A 207 -4.07 14.08 14.62
CA LEU A 207 -4.32 13.24 15.79
C LEU A 207 -5.15 11.99 15.44
N TYR A 208 -6.18 12.14 14.60
CA TYR A 208 -7.01 11.03 14.16
C TYR A 208 -6.20 10.01 13.35
N VAL A 209 -5.47 10.46 12.33
CA VAL A 209 -4.70 9.59 11.43
C VAL A 209 -3.55 8.93 12.19
N ASP A 210 -2.78 9.72 12.93
CA ASP A 210 -1.66 9.26 13.75
C ASP A 210 -2.12 8.24 14.79
N TYR A 211 -3.20 8.51 15.53
CA TYR A 211 -3.75 7.54 16.48
C TYR A 211 -4.28 6.28 15.80
N SER A 212 -4.91 6.38 14.63
CA SER A 212 -5.44 5.23 13.90
C SER A 212 -4.34 4.23 13.54
N PHE A 213 -3.16 4.72 13.12
CA PHE A 213 -2.03 3.86 12.76
C PHE A 213 -1.09 3.55 13.94
N LYS A 214 -0.96 4.45 14.93
CA LYS A 214 -0.34 4.12 16.22
C LYS A 214 -1.10 3.05 16.99
N LYS A 215 -2.42 2.93 16.82
CA LYS A 215 -3.19 1.83 17.42
C LYS A 215 -3.26 0.58 16.54
N ARG A 216 -2.86 0.59 15.25
CA ARG A 216 -3.06 -0.55 14.31
C ARG A 216 -1.82 -1.05 13.56
N GLY A 217 -0.65 -0.48 13.84
CA GLY A 217 0.63 -0.90 13.26
C GLY A 217 0.76 -0.50 11.78
N GLU A 218 1.89 -0.88 11.17
CA GLU A 218 2.24 -0.53 9.79
C GLU A 218 1.92 -1.68 8.83
N PRO A 219 1.50 -1.41 7.58
CA PRO A 219 1.43 -2.44 6.56
C PRO A 219 2.84 -2.88 6.13
N LEU A 220 3.07 -4.19 6.03
CA LEU A 220 4.36 -4.82 5.66
C LEU A 220 4.89 -4.44 4.26
N LYS A 221 4.05 -3.86 3.41
CA LYS A 221 4.43 -3.36 2.09
C LYS A 221 3.91 -1.94 1.93
N VAL A 222 4.79 -0.96 2.15
CA VAL A 222 4.56 0.37 1.61
C VAL A 222 5.34 0.45 0.31
N ASP A 223 4.69 0.09 -0.80
CA ASP A 223 5.29 0.24 -2.13
C ASP A 223 5.62 1.73 -2.35
N GLY A 224 6.86 2.12 -2.06
CA GLY A 224 7.43 3.42 -2.42
C GLY A 224 7.59 4.47 -1.33
N VAL A 225 7.50 4.16 -0.03
CA VAL A 225 7.73 5.17 1.04
C VAL A 225 8.64 4.64 2.15
N GLY A 226 9.81 5.27 2.33
CA GLY A 226 10.93 4.75 3.13
C GLY A 226 10.90 4.96 4.65
N SER A 227 9.79 5.42 5.26
CA SER A 227 9.64 5.50 6.74
C SER A 227 8.18 5.67 7.22
N MET A 228 7.92 5.38 8.51
CA MET A 228 6.63 5.55 9.20
C MET A 228 6.09 6.98 9.13
N GLU A 229 6.95 7.98 9.33
CA GLU A 229 6.59 9.40 9.27
C GLU A 229 6.05 9.74 7.86
N TYR A 230 6.73 9.22 6.83
CA TYR A 230 6.31 9.42 5.46
C TYR A 230 5.02 8.67 5.11
N PHE A 231 4.72 7.52 5.74
CA PHE A 231 3.45 6.81 5.55
C PHE A 231 2.25 7.58 6.15
N VAL A 232 2.37 8.06 7.40
CA VAL A 232 1.31 8.83 8.06
C VAL A 232 1.05 10.14 7.30
N GLU A 233 2.11 10.82 6.86
CA GLU A 233 2.01 12.01 6.02
C GLU A 233 1.33 11.68 4.68
N HIS A 234 1.69 10.57 4.04
CA HIS A 234 1.04 10.14 2.81
C HIS A 234 -0.48 9.93 3.00
N VAL A 235 -0.91 9.20 4.04
CA VAL A 235 -2.35 8.99 4.31
C VAL A 235 -3.06 10.31 4.62
N LEU A 236 -2.39 11.20 5.36
CA LEU A 236 -2.89 12.54 5.66
C LEU A 236 -3.15 13.34 4.38
N TYR A 237 -2.16 13.45 3.50
CA TYR A 237 -2.29 14.22 2.25
C TYR A 237 -3.27 13.58 1.27
N ASN A 238 -3.30 12.26 1.16
CA ASN A 238 -4.30 11.53 0.38
C ASN A 238 -5.72 11.85 0.90
N THR A 239 -5.92 11.80 2.22
CA THR A 239 -7.22 12.13 2.83
C THR A 239 -7.63 13.56 2.52
N VAL A 240 -6.72 14.53 2.66
CA VAL A 240 -7.01 15.94 2.38
C VAL A 240 -7.34 16.14 0.89
N PHE A 241 -6.50 15.67 -0.02
CA PHE A 241 -6.61 15.99 -1.45
C PHE A 241 -7.67 15.16 -2.19
N THR A 242 -7.87 13.89 -1.85
CA THR A 242 -8.78 13.01 -2.59
C THR A 242 -10.16 12.85 -1.92
N ARG A 243 -10.25 13.17 -0.63
CA ARG A 243 -11.50 13.02 0.14
C ARG A 243 -12.05 14.37 0.57
N LEU A 244 -11.31 15.14 1.35
CA LEU A 244 -11.82 16.37 1.97
C LEU A 244 -12.02 17.49 0.93
N CYS A 245 -11.01 17.79 0.12
CA CYS A 245 -11.12 18.81 -0.93
C CYS A 245 -12.17 18.46 -2.00
N CYS A 246 -12.44 17.17 -2.20
CA CYS A 246 -13.44 16.65 -3.14
C CYS A 246 -14.85 16.46 -2.54
N ALA A 247 -15.04 16.67 -1.23
CA ALA A 247 -16.31 16.44 -0.56
C ALA A 247 -17.29 17.59 -0.76
N ILE A 248 -18.56 17.29 -1.05
CA ILE A 248 -19.63 18.29 -1.00
C ILE A 248 -19.88 18.68 0.46
N ILE A 249 -19.92 19.98 0.74
CA ILE A 249 -20.16 20.55 2.07
C ILE A 249 -21.13 21.73 1.91
N PRO A 250 -22.23 21.80 2.69
CA PRO A 250 -22.69 20.80 3.64
C PRO A 250 -23.19 19.54 2.93
N GLU A 251 -22.96 18.38 3.54
CA GLU A 251 -23.53 17.14 3.03
C GLU A 251 -25.03 17.08 3.38
N THR A 252 -25.82 16.53 2.47
CA THR A 252 -27.29 16.55 2.58
C THR A 252 -27.90 15.15 2.55
N GLU A 253 -27.08 14.10 2.45
CA GLU A 253 -27.47 12.70 2.57
C GLU A 253 -27.14 12.15 3.97
N GLU A 254 -28.10 11.43 4.55
CA GLU A 254 -27.97 10.78 5.86
C GLU A 254 -26.84 9.72 5.84
N GLY A 255 -26.09 9.60 6.93
CA GLY A 255 -24.92 8.71 7.00
C GLY A 255 -23.69 9.13 6.18
N LYS A 256 -23.73 10.23 5.42
CA LYS A 256 -22.57 10.78 4.69
C LYS A 256 -22.14 12.11 5.30
N ASN A 257 -20.88 12.23 5.68
CA ASN A 257 -20.29 13.47 6.20
C ASN A 257 -18.75 13.39 6.18
N LEU A 258 -18.07 14.49 6.51
CA LEU A 258 -16.60 14.52 6.55
C LEU A 258 -16.00 13.48 7.52
N ALA A 259 -16.62 13.22 8.67
CA ALA A 259 -16.12 12.21 9.62
C ALA A 259 -16.14 10.80 8.99
N THR A 260 -17.22 10.44 8.30
CA THR A 260 -17.30 9.17 7.54
C THR A 260 -16.31 9.12 6.38
N ALA A 261 -16.04 10.25 5.72
CA ALA A 261 -15.05 10.33 4.64
C ALA A 261 -13.62 10.13 5.14
N ILE A 262 -13.26 10.72 6.29
CA ILE A 262 -11.97 10.53 6.96
C ILE A 262 -11.81 9.07 7.37
N ASN A 263 -12.82 8.51 8.05
CA ASN A 263 -12.80 7.10 8.48
C ASN A 263 -12.66 6.16 7.27
N ALA A 264 -13.40 6.39 6.19
CA ALA A 264 -13.29 5.58 4.98
C ALA A 264 -11.92 5.70 4.30
N ALA A 265 -11.29 6.88 4.33
CA ALA A 265 -9.95 7.09 3.78
C ALA A 265 -8.90 6.29 4.57
N VAL A 266 -8.91 6.45 5.89
CA VAL A 266 -8.02 5.73 6.81
C VAL A 266 -8.24 4.23 6.67
N ARG A 267 -9.49 3.75 6.68
CA ARG A 267 -9.84 2.34 6.48
C ARG A 267 -9.41 1.78 5.14
N GLN A 268 -9.46 2.57 4.06
CA GLN A 268 -9.00 2.11 2.75
C GLN A 268 -7.51 1.78 2.83
N HIS A 269 -6.72 2.68 3.42
CA HIS A 269 -5.31 2.40 3.65
C HIS A 269 -5.15 1.20 4.59
N GLU A 270 -5.94 1.07 5.67
CA GLU A 270 -6.01 -0.14 6.53
C GLU A 270 -6.43 -1.45 5.82
N SER A 271 -6.87 -1.41 4.56
CA SER A 271 -7.29 -2.62 3.82
C SER A 271 -6.34 -2.98 2.68
N SER A 272 -5.43 -2.08 2.31
CA SER A 272 -4.46 -2.24 1.22
C SER A 272 -3.27 -3.14 1.58
N GLY A 273 -3.14 -3.52 2.85
CA GLY A 273 -2.15 -4.49 3.34
C GLY A 273 -2.84 -5.73 3.85
N SER A 274 -2.46 -6.92 3.38
CA SER A 274 -3.02 -8.20 3.81
C SER A 274 -2.73 -8.57 5.28
N LYS A 275 -2.01 -7.75 6.05
CA LYS A 275 -1.91 -7.83 7.51
C LYS A 275 -1.66 -6.44 8.12
N TRP A 276 -2.56 -6.01 9.01
CA TRP A 276 -2.40 -4.86 9.91
C TRP A 276 -2.30 -5.39 11.34
N ARG A 277 -1.33 -4.94 12.13
CA ARG A 277 -1.16 -5.36 13.54
C ARG A 277 -1.48 -4.22 14.51
N ARG A 278 -2.60 -4.26 15.25
CA ARG A 278 -2.61 -3.95 16.71
C ARG A 278 -4.02 -3.92 17.37
N LYS A 279 -4.01 -4.45 18.62
CA LYS A 279 -4.58 -4.01 19.92
C LYS A 279 -6.10 -3.81 20.17
N ASP A 280 -6.61 -4.69 21.05
CA ASP A 280 -7.53 -4.50 22.21
C ASP A 280 -8.89 -5.26 22.20
N ASP A 281 -8.87 -6.51 22.66
CA ASP A 281 -9.39 -7.07 23.94
C ASP A 281 -10.91 -7.22 24.22
N GLY A 282 -11.32 -8.47 24.56
CA GLY A 282 -12.72 -8.90 24.68
C GLY A 282 -13.02 -10.37 25.10
N TYR A 283 -12.53 -10.87 26.25
CA TYR A 283 -12.77 -12.23 26.82
C TYR A 283 -13.93 -12.35 27.86
N GLU A 284 -14.83 -13.34 27.84
CA GLU A 284 -15.55 -13.77 29.06
C GLU A 284 -15.63 -15.31 29.07
N GLY A 285 -15.54 -16.08 30.15
CA GLY A 285 -15.39 -15.86 31.59
C GLY A 285 -14.39 -16.89 32.18
N GLU A 286 -14.25 -17.15 33.48
CA GLU A 286 -15.06 -16.84 34.65
C GLU A 286 -14.20 -16.27 35.80
N GLU A 287 -14.91 -15.83 36.83
CA GLU A 287 -14.64 -14.82 37.85
C GLU A 287 -13.39 -15.05 38.73
N GLU A 288 -12.36 -14.23 38.51
CA GLU A 288 -11.43 -13.77 39.56
C GLU A 288 -10.66 -12.52 39.05
N LYS A 289 -11.26 -11.33 39.26
CA LYS A 289 -10.66 -9.98 39.36
C LYS A 289 -9.40 -9.62 38.51
N ARG A 290 -9.28 -10.08 37.26
CA ARG A 290 -8.32 -9.54 36.27
C ARG A 290 -9.03 -9.23 34.96
N SER A 291 -8.69 -8.10 34.34
CA SER A 291 -9.44 -7.60 33.19
C SER A 291 -9.14 -8.43 31.93
N LEU A 292 -10.16 -8.59 31.09
CA LEU A 292 -10.11 -9.15 29.74
C LEU A 292 -8.85 -8.87 28.93
N TYR A 293 -8.31 -7.68 29.15
CA TYR A 293 -7.24 -7.07 28.41
C TYR A 293 -5.88 -7.70 28.71
N GLU A 294 -5.63 -8.00 29.98
CA GLU A 294 -4.43 -8.70 30.41
C GLU A 294 -4.39 -10.17 29.93
N ARG A 295 -5.56 -10.82 29.79
CA ARG A 295 -5.66 -12.18 29.21
C ARG A 295 -5.37 -12.22 27.70
N TYR A 296 -5.64 -11.12 26.99
CA TYR A 296 -5.41 -11.02 25.55
C TYR A 296 -3.96 -10.64 25.21
N GLN A 297 -3.36 -9.71 25.98
CA GLN A 297 -1.93 -9.39 25.87
C GLN A 297 -1.03 -10.60 26.12
N ALA A 298 -1.39 -11.45 27.09
CA ALA A 298 -0.70 -12.72 27.32
C ALA A 298 -0.86 -13.73 26.16
N LYS A 299 -1.89 -13.59 25.32
CA LYS A 299 -2.11 -14.41 24.11
C LYS A 299 -1.43 -13.84 22.87
N GLU A 300 -1.35 -12.52 22.73
CA GLU A 300 -0.61 -11.86 21.63
C GLU A 300 0.90 -12.06 21.77
N ALA A 301 1.43 -11.98 22.99
CA ALA A 301 2.81 -12.31 23.33
C ALA A 301 3.11 -13.83 23.30
N VAL A 302 2.12 -14.68 23.01
CA VAL A 302 2.36 -16.10 22.68
C VAL A 302 2.36 -16.27 21.16
N LYS A 303 1.52 -15.56 20.40
CA LYS A 303 1.44 -15.67 18.93
C LYS A 303 2.54 -14.99 18.11
N SER A 304 3.03 -13.81 18.52
CA SER A 304 4.22 -13.21 17.85
C SER A 304 5.47 -14.02 18.15
N THR A 305 5.50 -14.59 19.34
CA THR A 305 6.48 -15.56 19.78
C THR A 305 6.28 -16.85 18.98
N ASP A 306 5.06 -17.30 18.67
CA ASP A 306 4.84 -18.48 17.81
C ASP A 306 5.37 -18.30 16.38
N GLU A 307 5.21 -17.14 15.69
CA GLU A 307 5.75 -16.94 14.32
C GLU A 307 7.29 -16.78 14.30
N GLU A 308 7.88 -16.10 15.28
CA GLU A 308 9.35 -16.00 15.44
C GLU A 308 9.95 -17.32 15.94
N VAL A 309 9.28 -18.05 16.84
CA VAL A 309 9.63 -19.41 17.30
C VAL A 309 9.42 -20.45 16.19
N GLU A 310 8.43 -20.28 15.32
CA GLU A 310 8.27 -21.12 14.13
C GLU A 310 9.37 -20.81 13.10
N ALA A 311 9.81 -19.55 12.97
CA ALA A 311 10.99 -19.21 12.16
C ALA A 311 12.30 -19.71 12.81
N GLU A 312 12.35 -19.83 14.14
CA GLU A 312 13.46 -20.46 14.87
C GLU A 312 13.67 -21.90 14.43
N PHE A 313 12.64 -22.59 13.92
CA PHE A 313 12.76 -23.92 13.33
C PHE A 313 13.91 -23.99 12.31
N PHE A 314 14.06 -22.96 11.47
CA PHE A 314 15.13 -22.92 10.46
C PHE A 314 16.50 -22.57 11.05
N SER A 315 16.56 -22.01 12.26
CA SER A 315 17.81 -21.81 12.99
C SER A 315 18.13 -22.91 14.02
N MET A 316 17.25 -23.90 14.21
CA MET A 316 17.48 -25.00 15.13
C MET A 316 18.72 -25.80 14.72
N GLY A 317 19.74 -25.82 15.60
CA GLY A 317 21.00 -26.53 15.37
C GLY A 317 22.09 -25.67 14.73
N LEU A 318 21.80 -24.43 14.30
CA LEU A 318 22.81 -23.50 13.77
C LEU A 318 23.71 -22.91 14.86
N MET A 319 23.19 -22.78 16.08
CA MET A 319 23.92 -22.24 17.24
C MET A 319 24.11 -23.31 18.32
N ASP A 320 25.18 -23.18 19.12
CA ASP A 320 25.42 -23.99 20.32
C ASP A 320 24.74 -23.38 21.56
N GLU A 321 24.90 -24.03 22.72
CA GLU A 321 24.29 -23.58 24.00
C GLU A 321 24.80 -22.22 24.50
N CYS A 322 25.85 -21.67 23.87
CA CYS A 322 26.50 -20.41 24.21
C CYS A 322 26.33 -19.35 23.09
N ASP A 323 25.39 -19.54 22.16
CA ASP A 323 25.14 -18.69 20.99
C ASP A 323 26.32 -18.58 20.00
N ASN A 324 27.23 -19.57 19.96
CA ASN A 324 28.26 -19.65 18.90
C ASN A 324 27.75 -20.48 17.71
N GLU A 325 28.19 -20.13 16.50
CA GLU A 325 27.88 -20.91 15.31
C GLU A 325 28.42 -22.35 15.42
N ARG A 326 27.54 -23.33 15.20
CA ARG A 326 27.93 -24.73 15.01
C ARG A 326 28.32 -24.94 13.56
N HIS A 327 29.31 -25.80 13.33
CA HIS A 327 29.79 -26.11 11.98
C HIS A 327 29.61 -27.60 11.60
N THR A 328 28.96 -28.39 12.46
CA THR A 328 28.62 -29.80 12.21
C THR A 328 27.26 -30.15 12.80
N ASP A 329 26.54 -31.04 12.13
CA ASP A 329 25.22 -31.58 12.54
C ASP A 329 24.12 -30.51 12.66
N ARG A 330 24.27 -29.41 11.92
CA ARG A 330 23.39 -28.24 11.98
C ARG A 330 21.94 -28.54 11.61
N PHE A 331 21.75 -29.42 10.62
CA PHE A 331 20.45 -29.65 10.00
C PHE A 331 19.78 -30.96 10.41
N THR A 332 20.37 -31.72 11.33
CA THR A 332 19.87 -33.04 11.73
C THR A 332 18.43 -32.98 12.25
N ILE A 333 18.11 -32.02 13.12
CA ILE A 333 16.78 -31.87 13.72
C ILE A 333 15.75 -31.36 12.68
N PRO A 334 16.01 -30.26 11.94
CA PRO A 334 15.10 -29.81 10.88
C PRO A 334 14.84 -30.88 9.81
N CYS A 335 15.87 -31.63 9.39
CA CYS A 335 15.71 -32.69 8.40
C CYS A 335 14.82 -33.83 8.91
N MET A 336 15.00 -34.25 10.16
CA MET A 336 14.17 -35.28 10.77
C MET A 336 12.69 -34.88 10.82
N ALA A 337 12.41 -33.63 11.22
CA ALA A 337 11.04 -33.11 11.29
C ALA A 337 10.38 -32.98 9.91
N LEU A 338 11.15 -32.63 8.87
CA LEU A 338 10.66 -32.47 7.50
C LEU A 338 10.71 -33.76 6.66
N GLY A 339 11.19 -34.86 7.24
CA GLY A 339 11.36 -36.13 6.55
C GLY A 339 12.46 -36.13 5.47
N ILE A 340 13.42 -35.21 5.55
CA ILE A 340 14.58 -35.12 4.66
C ILE A 340 15.61 -36.18 5.10
N LYS A 341 16.08 -37.00 4.15
CA LYS A 341 16.96 -38.14 4.42
C LYS A 341 18.45 -37.77 4.43
N GLN A 342 18.82 -36.64 3.82
CA GLN A 342 20.21 -36.25 3.59
C GLN A 342 20.62 -34.94 4.30
N PRO A 343 20.79 -34.93 5.64
CA PRO A 343 21.17 -33.72 6.38
C PRO A 343 22.56 -33.19 5.99
N ASP A 344 23.53 -34.07 5.72
CA ASP A 344 24.88 -33.67 5.30
C ASP A 344 24.87 -32.85 4.00
N LEU A 345 23.93 -33.17 3.10
CA LEU A 345 23.80 -32.48 1.82
C LEU A 345 23.22 -31.07 2.04
N VAL A 346 22.25 -30.92 2.94
CA VAL A 346 21.71 -29.60 3.33
C VAL A 346 22.82 -28.74 3.92
N GLU A 347 23.63 -29.31 4.81
CA GLU A 347 24.73 -28.60 5.46
C GLU A 347 25.76 -28.12 4.45
N LYS A 348 26.12 -28.97 3.50
CA LYS A 348 27.05 -28.62 2.42
C LYS A 348 26.50 -27.53 1.51
N ILE A 349 25.22 -27.59 1.16
CA ILE A 349 24.55 -26.54 0.36
C ILE A 349 24.57 -25.21 1.10
N TYR A 350 24.23 -25.23 2.38
CA TYR A 350 24.24 -24.05 3.23
C TYR A 350 25.64 -23.41 3.32
N ASP A 351 26.69 -24.21 3.46
CA ASP A 351 28.07 -23.71 3.51
C ASP A 351 28.57 -23.15 2.17
N ASN A 352 28.08 -23.71 1.07
CA ASN A 352 28.42 -23.28 -0.28
C ASN A 352 27.72 -21.99 -0.69
N ILE A 353 26.68 -21.55 0.02
CA ILE A 353 26.07 -20.24 -0.17
C ILE A 353 27.09 -19.14 0.20
N PRO A 354 27.32 -18.14 -0.68
CA PRO A 354 28.25 -17.07 -0.38
C PRO A 354 27.74 -16.20 0.80
N PRO A 355 28.62 -15.74 1.70
CA PRO A 355 28.24 -14.84 2.81
C PRO A 355 27.67 -13.49 2.32
N ASN A 356 28.11 -13.05 1.13
CA ASN A 356 27.68 -11.81 0.48
C ASN A 356 26.72 -12.10 -0.69
N TRP A 357 25.90 -13.14 -0.59
CA TRP A 357 24.88 -13.40 -1.59
C TRP A 357 23.90 -12.22 -1.57
N GLU A 358 23.84 -11.45 -2.67
CA GLU A 358 22.83 -10.40 -2.87
C GLU A 358 21.46 -11.05 -3.13
N PHE A 359 21.01 -11.84 -2.16
CA PHE A 359 19.77 -12.58 -2.22
C PHE A 359 18.61 -11.64 -1.87
N ASP A 360 17.80 -11.33 -2.88
CA ASP A 360 16.50 -10.71 -2.70
C ASP A 360 15.42 -11.77 -2.86
N LEU A 361 14.54 -11.89 -1.85
CA LEU A 361 13.45 -12.86 -1.86
C LEU A 361 12.44 -12.50 -2.97
N ALA A 362 12.50 -13.20 -4.10
CA ALA A 362 11.60 -12.98 -5.21
C ALA A 362 10.31 -13.85 -5.08
N PRO A 363 9.24 -13.50 -5.81
CA PRO A 363 7.95 -14.18 -5.70
C PRO A 363 8.02 -15.69 -5.95
N HIS A 364 8.89 -16.15 -6.85
CA HIS A 364 9.05 -17.58 -7.16
C HIS A 364 9.70 -18.35 -6.01
N ASN A 365 10.72 -17.79 -5.33
CA ASN A 365 11.34 -18.42 -4.17
C ASN A 365 10.28 -18.65 -3.08
N LEU A 366 9.50 -17.62 -2.78
CA LEU A 366 8.45 -17.69 -1.76
C LEU A 366 7.39 -18.75 -2.11
N LYS A 367 6.88 -18.74 -3.33
CA LYS A 367 5.83 -19.69 -3.74
C LYS A 367 6.33 -21.13 -3.64
N LEU A 368 7.57 -21.40 -4.08
CA LEU A 368 8.17 -22.72 -3.96
C LEU A 368 8.39 -23.13 -2.50
N LEU A 369 8.89 -22.23 -1.64
CA LEU A 369 9.04 -22.51 -0.20
C LEU A 369 7.69 -22.85 0.45
N GLN A 370 6.64 -22.08 0.16
CA GLN A 370 5.29 -22.33 0.65
C GLN A 370 4.71 -23.66 0.17
N MET A 371 5.02 -24.07 -1.06
CA MET A 371 4.56 -25.34 -1.61
C MET A 371 5.34 -26.52 -1.04
N VAL A 372 6.66 -26.41 -0.91
CA VAL A 372 7.55 -27.48 -0.43
C VAL A 372 7.29 -27.82 1.04
N PHE A 373 6.95 -26.82 1.84
CA PHE A 373 6.70 -27.01 3.27
C PHE A 373 5.21 -26.93 3.65
N LYS A 374 4.31 -27.03 2.67
CA LYS A 374 2.86 -26.96 2.88
C LYS A 374 2.44 -28.02 3.91
N GLY A 375 1.80 -27.56 4.99
CA GLY A 375 1.29 -28.43 6.05
C GLY A 375 2.30 -28.79 7.15
N ASP A 376 3.59 -28.65 6.88
CA ASP A 376 4.66 -28.84 7.89
C ASP A 376 5.03 -27.51 8.57
N ILE A 377 5.01 -26.42 7.79
CA ILE A 377 5.42 -25.09 8.21
C ILE A 377 4.36 -24.07 7.79
N SER A 378 4.13 -23.07 8.64
CA SER A 378 3.22 -21.96 8.34
C SER A 378 3.71 -21.16 7.12
N ILE A 379 2.82 -20.94 6.15
CA ILE A 379 3.14 -20.30 4.85
C ILE A 379 3.61 -18.83 4.96
N MET A 380 3.45 -18.21 6.13
CA MET A 380 3.73 -16.79 6.34
C MET A 380 5.13 -16.53 6.94
N ILE A 381 5.86 -17.56 7.37
CA ILE A 381 7.07 -17.39 8.18
C ILE A 381 8.28 -16.87 7.38
N TYR A 382 8.32 -17.10 6.06
CA TYR A 382 9.48 -16.73 5.23
C TYR A 382 9.72 -15.22 5.13
N TRP A 383 8.68 -14.41 5.38
CA TRP A 383 8.79 -12.95 5.44
C TRP A 383 9.37 -12.43 6.76
N ALA A 384 9.29 -13.26 7.82
CA ALA A 384 9.83 -12.95 9.15
C ALA A 384 11.22 -13.56 9.37
N ALA A 385 11.63 -14.50 8.50
CA ALA A 385 12.94 -15.14 8.57
C ALA A 385 14.06 -14.13 8.30
N ASN A 386 15.07 -14.11 9.17
CA ASN A 386 16.32 -13.40 8.90
C ASN A 386 17.11 -14.12 7.79
N TYR A 387 18.19 -13.49 7.29
CA TYR A 387 19.00 -14.05 6.20
C TYR A 387 19.44 -15.50 6.47
N THR A 388 20.00 -15.78 7.64
CA THR A 388 20.45 -17.12 8.06
C THR A 388 19.33 -18.15 8.02
N GLN A 389 18.16 -17.81 8.57
CA GLN A 389 16.97 -18.66 8.56
C GLN A 389 16.44 -18.88 7.14
N LEU A 390 16.50 -17.86 6.28
CA LEU A 390 16.06 -17.94 4.91
C LEU A 390 16.98 -18.82 4.05
N MET A 391 18.30 -18.69 4.24
CA MET A 391 19.29 -19.55 3.59
C MET A 391 19.13 -21.01 4.02
N SER A 392 18.87 -21.21 5.31
CA SER A 392 18.53 -22.53 5.86
C SER A 392 17.26 -23.11 5.23
N ALA A 393 16.19 -22.31 5.14
CA ALA A 393 14.94 -22.72 4.50
C ALA A 393 15.13 -23.09 3.02
N ILE A 394 15.93 -22.30 2.29
CA ILE A 394 16.26 -22.57 0.89
C ILE A 394 17.05 -23.87 0.78
N SER A 395 18.12 -24.06 1.56
CA SER A 395 18.91 -25.30 1.53
C SER A 395 18.08 -26.54 1.85
N LEU A 396 17.19 -26.46 2.84
CA LEU A 396 16.24 -27.53 3.18
C LEU A 396 15.28 -27.81 2.03
N ALA A 397 14.75 -26.77 1.39
CA ALA A 397 13.83 -26.93 0.26
C ALA A 397 14.53 -27.52 -0.98
N GLN A 398 15.77 -27.12 -1.26
CA GLN A 398 16.58 -27.64 -2.36
C GLN A 398 16.78 -29.15 -2.25
N VAL A 399 17.17 -29.64 -1.07
CA VAL A 399 17.33 -31.08 -0.84
C VAL A 399 15.99 -31.81 -0.85
N ARG A 400 14.94 -31.25 -0.24
CA ARG A 400 13.62 -31.90 -0.21
C ARG A 400 13.03 -32.06 -1.60
N LEU A 401 13.14 -31.03 -2.45
CA LEU A 401 12.72 -31.11 -3.85
C LEU A 401 13.53 -32.17 -4.62
N ALA A 402 14.84 -32.24 -4.41
CA ALA A 402 15.67 -33.28 -5.03
C ALA A 402 15.26 -34.69 -4.57
N GLU A 403 14.98 -34.89 -3.29
CA GLU A 403 14.53 -36.18 -2.74
C GLU A 403 13.14 -36.60 -3.23
N TRP A 404 12.29 -35.64 -3.59
CA TRP A 404 11.02 -35.89 -4.28
C TRP A 404 11.20 -36.14 -5.79
N GLY A 405 12.43 -36.09 -6.30
CA GLY A 405 12.78 -36.37 -7.69
C GLY A 405 12.56 -35.20 -8.64
N TYR A 406 12.57 -33.96 -8.14
CA TYR A 406 12.60 -32.74 -8.95
C TYR A 406 14.04 -32.37 -9.29
N GLU A 407 14.31 -32.09 -10.56
CA GLU A 407 15.65 -31.82 -11.06
C GLU A 407 15.88 -30.32 -11.33
N TYR A 408 14.83 -29.60 -11.74
CA TYR A 408 14.88 -28.16 -12.00
C TYR A 408 14.49 -27.33 -10.78
N LEU A 409 13.42 -27.70 -10.07
CA LEU A 409 12.91 -26.90 -8.94
C LEU A 409 13.94 -26.65 -7.81
N PRO A 410 14.88 -27.57 -7.48
CA PRO A 410 15.96 -27.26 -6.53
C PRO A 410 16.81 -26.06 -6.95
N SER A 411 17.15 -25.94 -8.23
CA SER A 411 17.88 -24.77 -8.72
C SER A 411 17.00 -23.52 -8.72
N ILE A 412 15.71 -23.64 -9.06
CA ILE A 412 14.77 -22.51 -9.12
C ILE A 412 14.46 -21.92 -7.73
N VAL A 413 14.31 -22.74 -6.68
CA VAL A 413 14.00 -22.21 -5.34
C VAL A 413 15.14 -21.36 -4.76
N GLY A 414 16.37 -21.61 -5.18
CA GLY A 414 17.56 -20.79 -4.84
C GLY A 414 17.93 -19.75 -5.89
N ALA A 415 17.08 -19.51 -6.89
CA ALA A 415 17.40 -18.61 -7.99
C ALA A 415 17.32 -17.13 -7.58
N ILE A 416 18.33 -16.35 -7.98
CA ILE A 416 18.43 -14.90 -7.83
C ILE A 416 18.53 -14.23 -9.20
N HIS A 417 18.11 -12.96 -9.28
CA HIS A 417 18.13 -12.20 -10.52
C HIS A 417 19.58 -11.93 -10.98
N ASP A 418 19.88 -12.22 -12.24
CA ASP A 418 21.16 -11.94 -12.87
C ASP A 418 21.03 -10.85 -13.95
N PRO A 419 21.47 -9.61 -13.68
CA PRO A 419 21.38 -8.50 -14.65
C PRO A 419 22.11 -8.75 -15.97
N ASN A 420 23.05 -9.71 -15.99
CA ASN A 420 23.87 -10.03 -17.16
C ASN A 420 23.44 -11.32 -17.86
N GLY A 421 22.38 -12.00 -17.39
CA GLY A 421 21.98 -13.32 -17.89
C GLY A 421 21.33 -13.26 -19.27
N MET A 422 21.01 -14.41 -19.86
CA MET A 422 20.26 -14.47 -21.11
C MET A 422 18.75 -14.46 -20.84
N ARG A 423 17.99 -13.63 -21.58
CA ARG A 423 16.51 -13.62 -21.47
C ARG A 423 15.94 -14.85 -22.13
N SER A 424 14.96 -15.47 -21.49
CA SER A 424 14.22 -16.58 -22.09
C SER A 424 13.18 -16.12 -23.11
N ILE A 425 12.71 -17.04 -23.95
CA ILE A 425 11.63 -16.79 -24.90
C ILE A 425 10.29 -16.82 -24.12
N ALA A 426 9.50 -15.75 -24.24
CA ALA A 426 8.30 -15.52 -23.44
C ALA A 426 7.22 -16.63 -23.49
N ASP A 427 7.22 -17.49 -24.52
CA ASP A 427 6.19 -18.51 -24.70
C ASP A 427 6.53 -19.89 -24.11
N ILE A 428 7.76 -20.09 -23.60
CA ILE A 428 8.26 -21.44 -23.29
C ILE A 428 7.65 -22.06 -22.02
N LEU A 429 7.24 -21.24 -21.06
CA LEU A 429 6.64 -21.68 -19.78
C LEU A 429 5.12 -21.54 -19.71
N LYS A 430 4.44 -21.14 -20.79
CA LYS A 430 2.98 -20.95 -20.77
C LYS A 430 2.25 -22.26 -20.39
N LEU A 431 1.23 -22.11 -19.55
CA LEU A 431 0.32 -23.19 -19.17
C LEU A 431 -0.37 -23.78 -20.40
N THR A 432 -0.37 -25.11 -20.50
CA THR A 432 -1.13 -25.80 -21.54
C THR A 432 -2.62 -25.80 -21.21
N SER A 433 -3.47 -26.14 -22.18
CA SER A 433 -4.91 -26.31 -21.92
C SER A 433 -5.19 -27.34 -20.83
N GLY A 434 -4.46 -28.48 -20.84
CA GLY A 434 -4.61 -29.51 -19.82
C GLY A 434 -4.18 -29.07 -18.42
N ASP A 435 -3.19 -28.18 -18.31
CA ASP A 435 -2.79 -27.60 -17.02
C ASP A 435 -3.88 -26.69 -16.46
N LYS A 436 -4.49 -25.87 -17.32
CA LYS A 436 -5.59 -24.97 -16.95
C LYS A 436 -6.82 -25.75 -16.49
N ASP A 437 -7.21 -26.77 -17.24
CA ASP A 437 -8.34 -27.64 -16.88
C ASP A 437 -8.12 -28.31 -15.51
N TYR A 438 -6.89 -28.74 -15.22
CA TYR A 438 -6.54 -29.31 -13.93
C TYR A 438 -6.61 -28.27 -12.80
N LEU A 439 -6.01 -27.08 -12.98
CA LEU A 439 -6.04 -26.02 -11.96
C LEU A 439 -7.46 -25.55 -11.64
N GLU A 440 -8.31 -25.46 -12.66
CA GLU A 440 -9.73 -25.15 -12.48
C GLU A 440 -10.47 -26.24 -11.68
N SER A 441 -10.08 -27.52 -11.84
CA SER A 441 -10.70 -28.63 -11.10
C SER A 441 -10.39 -28.65 -9.60
N ILE A 442 -9.32 -27.98 -9.16
CA ILE A 442 -8.88 -27.99 -7.74
C ILE A 442 -9.13 -26.65 -7.03
N CYS A 443 -9.59 -25.62 -7.74
CA CYS A 443 -9.85 -24.30 -7.18
C CYS A 443 -11.14 -23.71 -7.77
N ASP A 444 -12.17 -23.55 -6.93
CA ASP A 444 -13.44 -22.93 -7.35
C ASP A 444 -13.44 -21.41 -7.23
N VAL A 445 -12.35 -20.81 -6.74
CA VAL A 445 -12.27 -19.37 -6.45
C VAL A 445 -11.96 -18.58 -7.71
N GLN A 446 -12.70 -17.49 -7.90
CA GLN A 446 -12.62 -16.64 -9.07
C GLN A 446 -12.27 -15.20 -8.66
N SER A 447 -11.15 -14.69 -9.16
CA SER A 447 -10.81 -13.27 -9.09
C SER A 447 -11.62 -12.50 -10.13
N ARG A 448 -12.01 -11.25 -9.83
CA ARG A 448 -12.69 -10.37 -10.80
C ARG A 448 -11.78 -9.20 -11.13
N ASN A 449 -11.51 -9.01 -12.42
CA ASN A 449 -10.84 -7.80 -12.87
C ASN A 449 -11.82 -6.60 -12.93
N ASP A 450 -11.28 -5.39 -13.08
CA ASP A 450 -12.05 -4.14 -13.17
C ASP A 450 -13.04 -4.11 -14.36
N GLU A 451 -12.87 -5.00 -15.35
CA GLU A 451 -13.77 -5.17 -16.50
C GLU A 451 -14.88 -6.21 -16.25
N GLY A 452 -14.95 -6.80 -15.05
CA GLY A 452 -15.95 -7.78 -14.67
C GLY A 452 -15.74 -9.19 -15.24
N ARG A 453 -14.57 -9.48 -15.82
CA ARG A 453 -14.18 -10.84 -16.22
C ARG A 453 -13.68 -11.59 -14.99
N SER A 454 -14.18 -12.81 -14.82
CA SER A 454 -13.73 -13.72 -13.78
C SER A 454 -12.59 -14.59 -14.30
N PHE A 455 -11.51 -14.68 -13.53
CA PHE A 455 -10.41 -15.61 -13.77
C PHE A 455 -10.28 -16.54 -12.59
N ASN A 456 -9.93 -17.80 -12.83
CA ASN A 456 -9.67 -18.76 -11.77
C ASN A 456 -8.39 -18.36 -11.02
N GLU A 457 -8.45 -18.22 -9.69
CA GLU A 457 -7.30 -17.75 -8.90
C GLU A 457 -6.10 -18.69 -8.99
N ALA A 458 -6.29 -20.01 -9.10
CA ALA A 458 -5.18 -20.95 -9.24
C ALA A 458 -4.51 -20.85 -10.62
N ILE A 459 -5.28 -20.55 -11.67
CA ILE A 459 -4.73 -20.31 -13.01
C ILE A 459 -3.96 -19.00 -13.02
N GLU A 460 -4.48 -17.95 -12.40
CA GLU A 460 -3.82 -16.64 -12.30
C GLU A 460 -2.51 -16.76 -11.54
N ASP A 461 -2.51 -17.32 -10.32
CA ASP A 461 -1.32 -17.54 -9.50
C ASP A 461 -0.24 -18.38 -10.23
N ALA A 462 -0.65 -19.45 -10.91
CA ALA A 462 0.28 -20.30 -11.67
C ALA A 462 0.84 -19.58 -12.90
N THR A 463 0.02 -18.76 -13.56
CA THR A 463 0.44 -17.95 -14.70
C THR A 463 1.45 -16.90 -14.24
N ASP A 464 1.17 -16.18 -13.16
CA ASP A 464 2.05 -15.16 -12.60
C ASP A 464 3.41 -15.74 -12.19
N PHE A 465 3.43 -16.92 -11.56
CA PHE A 465 4.67 -17.62 -11.23
C PHE A 465 5.49 -17.95 -12.48
N LEU A 466 4.88 -18.56 -13.50
CA LEU A 466 5.57 -19.03 -14.70
C LEU A 466 5.99 -17.88 -15.62
N GLU A 467 5.16 -16.85 -15.78
CA GLU A 467 5.47 -15.66 -16.57
C GLU A 467 6.55 -14.81 -15.88
N GLY A 468 6.48 -14.66 -14.56
CA GLY A 468 7.52 -13.99 -13.77
C GLY A 468 8.88 -14.68 -13.92
N LEU A 469 8.90 -16.01 -13.86
CA LEU A 469 10.12 -16.80 -14.05
C LEU A 469 10.62 -16.73 -15.50
N ALA A 470 9.74 -16.79 -16.50
CA ALA A 470 10.12 -16.69 -17.91
C ALA A 470 10.67 -15.30 -18.29
N ALA A 471 10.14 -14.23 -17.71
CA ALA A 471 10.56 -12.86 -18.00
C ALA A 471 11.93 -12.51 -17.38
N GLY A 472 12.36 -13.25 -16.37
CA GLY A 472 13.60 -13.00 -15.64
C GLY A 472 14.85 -13.63 -16.26
N GLN A 473 15.99 -13.25 -15.70
CA GLN A 473 17.32 -13.82 -15.96
C GLN A 473 17.84 -14.28 -14.60
N TRP A 474 18.28 -15.53 -14.51
CA TRP A 474 18.46 -16.16 -13.20
C TRP A 474 19.79 -16.88 -13.07
N LYS A 475 20.36 -16.78 -11.87
CA LYS A 475 21.47 -17.61 -11.41
C LYS A 475 21.10 -18.30 -10.11
N SER A 476 21.61 -19.52 -9.91
CA SER A 476 21.39 -20.30 -8.70
C SER A 476 22.70 -20.77 -8.10
N ASN A 477 22.72 -21.04 -6.80
CA ASN A 477 23.81 -21.74 -6.12
C ASN A 477 23.91 -23.23 -6.53
N LEU A 478 22.94 -23.74 -7.30
CA LEU A 478 22.90 -25.10 -7.82
C LEU A 478 22.75 -25.12 -9.34
N GLU A 479 23.63 -25.85 -10.02
CA GLU A 479 23.40 -26.27 -11.40
C GLU A 479 22.22 -27.26 -11.48
N TYR A 480 21.52 -27.29 -12.61
CA TYR A 480 20.43 -28.21 -12.87
C TYR A 480 20.84 -29.67 -12.59
N GLY A 481 19.99 -30.40 -11.84
CA GLY A 481 20.19 -31.82 -11.57
C GLY A 481 21.44 -32.16 -10.73
N VAL A 482 22.22 -31.17 -10.28
CA VAL A 482 23.52 -31.41 -9.61
C VAL A 482 23.37 -32.22 -8.31
N LEU A 483 22.21 -32.15 -7.67
CA LEU A 483 21.90 -32.89 -6.43
C LEU A 483 21.58 -34.37 -6.67
N ASN A 484 21.32 -34.79 -7.91
CA ASN A 484 21.09 -36.20 -8.25
C ASN A 484 22.39 -37.02 -8.19
N GLU A 485 23.54 -36.37 -8.40
CA GLU A 485 24.86 -37.00 -8.40
C GLU A 485 25.75 -36.35 -7.33
N ARG A 486 25.76 -36.93 -6.13
CA ARG A 486 26.48 -36.41 -4.95
C ARG A 486 27.98 -36.16 -5.23
N GLU A 487 28.61 -37.03 -6.01
CA GLU A 487 30.03 -36.91 -6.40
C GLU A 487 30.32 -35.67 -7.27
N ILE A 488 29.31 -35.18 -8.01
CA ILE A 488 29.40 -33.96 -8.81
C ILE A 488 29.24 -32.76 -7.90
N TYR A 489 28.21 -32.76 -7.04
CA TYR A 489 28.01 -31.68 -6.08
C TYR A 489 29.22 -31.50 -5.15
N ASP A 490 29.93 -32.59 -4.87
CA ASP A 490 31.12 -32.55 -4.03
C ASP A 490 32.26 -31.68 -4.58
N ARG A 491 32.22 -31.36 -5.88
CA ARG A 491 33.20 -30.55 -6.59
C ARG A 491 32.77 -29.09 -6.75
N VAL A 492 31.55 -28.74 -6.37
CA VAL A 492 31.03 -27.36 -6.46
C VAL A 492 31.78 -26.49 -5.45
N GLU A 493 32.44 -25.45 -5.96
CA GLU A 493 33.16 -24.50 -5.12
C GLU A 493 32.20 -23.61 -4.33
N ARG A 494 32.61 -23.22 -3.13
CA ARG A 494 31.87 -22.28 -2.30
C ARG A 494 31.68 -20.95 -3.04
N GLY A 495 30.44 -20.48 -3.10
CA GLY A 495 30.09 -19.24 -3.79
C GLY A 495 29.92 -19.36 -5.30
N ALA A 496 29.98 -20.58 -5.87
CA ALA A 496 29.68 -20.79 -7.28
C ALA A 496 28.21 -20.44 -7.58
N LEU A 497 28.00 -19.74 -8.70
CA LEU A 497 26.69 -19.40 -9.22
C LEU A 497 26.58 -19.89 -10.67
N PHE A 498 25.49 -20.59 -10.96
CA PHE A 498 25.23 -21.22 -12.24
C PHE A 498 24.06 -20.53 -12.93
N GLU A 499 24.18 -20.27 -14.23
CA GLU A 499 23.08 -19.72 -15.02
C GLU A 499 21.95 -20.75 -15.14
N ILE A 500 20.71 -20.27 -15.02
CA ILE A 500 19.53 -21.12 -15.18
C ILE A 500 19.01 -20.96 -16.59
N GLU A 501 19.06 -22.04 -17.36
CA GLU A 501 18.36 -22.12 -18.63
C GLU A 501 16.88 -22.39 -18.41
N ILE A 502 16.02 -21.51 -18.93
CA ILE A 502 14.58 -21.65 -18.79
C ILE A 502 14.05 -22.65 -19.82
N GLU A 503 13.69 -23.85 -19.35
CA GLU A 503 13.16 -24.96 -20.15
C GLU A 503 11.68 -25.29 -19.84
N PRO A 504 10.93 -25.85 -20.82
CA PRO A 504 9.53 -26.28 -20.60
C PRO A 504 9.33 -27.25 -19.44
N LYS A 505 10.35 -28.05 -19.12
CA LYS A 505 10.33 -29.03 -18.02
C LYS A 505 10.14 -28.37 -16.65
N ILE A 506 10.52 -27.09 -16.49
CA ILE A 506 10.28 -26.32 -15.26
C ILE A 506 8.77 -26.22 -14.99
N ARG A 507 7.97 -25.93 -16.04
CA ARG A 507 6.50 -25.91 -15.93
C ARG A 507 5.96 -27.30 -15.58
N GLU A 508 6.48 -28.35 -16.22
CA GLU A 508 6.05 -29.73 -15.98
C GLU A 508 6.31 -30.16 -14.53
N GLU A 509 7.49 -29.85 -14.01
CA GLU A 509 7.84 -30.06 -12.60
C GLU A 509 6.99 -29.23 -11.66
N PHE A 510 6.76 -27.95 -11.96
CA PHE A 510 5.88 -27.10 -11.16
C PHE A 510 4.45 -27.67 -11.09
N MET A 511 3.88 -28.07 -12.23
CA MET A 511 2.54 -28.67 -12.26
C MET A 511 2.48 -30.04 -11.56
N ARG A 512 3.57 -30.83 -11.63
CA ARG A 512 3.69 -32.07 -10.85
C ARG A 512 3.72 -31.78 -9.35
N LEU A 513 4.41 -30.72 -8.92
CA LEU A 513 4.41 -30.30 -7.52
C LEU A 513 3.03 -29.84 -7.07
N VAL A 514 2.31 -29.05 -7.88
CA VAL A 514 0.92 -28.65 -7.58
C VAL A 514 0.03 -29.87 -7.38
N ARG A 515 0.17 -30.90 -8.22
CA ARG A 515 -0.57 -32.17 -8.07
C ARG A 515 -0.23 -32.88 -6.77
N GLN A 516 1.05 -33.08 -6.52
CA GLN A 516 1.54 -33.77 -5.32
C GLN A 516 1.06 -33.14 -4.01
N ILE A 517 0.94 -31.81 -3.96
CA ILE A 517 0.50 -31.10 -2.73
C ILE A 517 -1.02 -30.93 -2.62
N SER A 518 -1.77 -31.25 -3.67
CA SER A 518 -3.24 -31.13 -3.73
C SER A 518 -3.95 -32.46 -3.48
N GLU A 519 -3.24 -33.58 -3.67
CA GLU A 519 -3.58 -34.91 -3.17
C GLU A 519 -3.34 -35.01 -1.66
#